data_AF-A0A3B7PMI9-F1
#
_entry.id   AF-A0A3B7PMI9-F1
#
_cell.length_a   1.000
_cell.length_b   1.000
_cell.length_c   1.000
_cell.angle_alpha   90.00
_cell.angle_beta   90.00
_cell.angle_gamma   90.00
#
_symmetry.space_group_name_H-M   'P 1'
#
loop_
_entity.id
_entity.type
_entity.pdbx_description
1 polymer ?
#
loop_
_entity_poly.entity_id
_entity_poly.type
_entity_poly.pdbx_seq_one_letter_code
_entity_poly.pdbx_strand_id
1 'polypeptide(L)'
;MTENSLLAITADAGSDQNLIVEEFLGHAKADLDPAAVELVMNGEQVEGVTAYARGNYYKISANPESADYVEPFDIHLHFQDGPTVSEGVNGLTNESLLNVLIHRTKILDSQFPSEHNKQAIAALESALATLNARTADRQARGVEGLNAE
;
A
#
# COMPACT_ATOMS: atom_id res chain seq x y z
N MET A 1 -26.94 21.07 1.51
CA MET A 1 -26.83 19.60 1.38
C MET A 1 -25.68 19.20 2.26
N THR A 2 -25.93 18.57 3.40
CA THR A 2 -24.88 18.05 4.28
C THR A 2 -24.16 16.96 3.51
N GLU A 3 -22.90 17.18 3.15
CA GLU A 3 -22.04 16.10 2.71
C GLU A 3 -22.06 15.02 3.79
N ASN A 4 -22.47 13.81 3.43
CA ASN A 4 -22.22 12.63 4.24
C ASN A 4 -20.70 12.41 4.19
N SER A 5 -19.96 13.17 5.00
CA SER A 5 -18.52 13.00 5.12
C SER A 5 -18.26 11.63 5.70
N LEU A 6 -17.67 10.74 4.90
CA LEU A 6 -17.26 9.43 5.36
C LEU A 6 -15.97 9.60 6.17
N LEU A 7 -15.95 9.05 7.38
CA LEU A 7 -14.78 9.07 8.25
C LEU A 7 -13.89 7.89 7.89
N ALA A 8 -12.67 8.19 7.47
CA ALA A 8 -11.66 7.18 7.17
C ALA A 8 -11.16 6.54 8.47
N ILE A 9 -11.03 5.22 8.46
CA ILE A 9 -10.36 4.46 9.52
C ILE A 9 -9.00 4.05 8.97
N THR A 10 -7.94 4.51 9.61
CA THR A 10 -6.56 4.28 9.18
C THR A 10 -5.73 3.62 10.28
N ALA A 11 -4.67 2.92 9.88
CA ALA A 11 -3.60 2.49 10.76
C ALA A 11 -2.25 3.04 10.27
N ASP A 12 -1.36 3.34 11.20
CA ASP A 12 0.01 3.74 10.88
C ASP A 12 0.73 2.60 10.14
N ALA A 13 1.19 2.89 8.93
CA ALA A 13 1.98 1.99 8.10
C ALA A 13 3.42 2.48 7.92
N GLY A 14 3.79 3.54 8.66
CA GLY A 14 5.10 4.15 8.65
C GLY A 14 5.01 5.66 8.44
N SER A 15 6.08 6.35 8.81
CA SER A 15 6.23 7.77 8.57
C SER A 15 7.70 8.14 8.52
N ASP A 16 8.01 9.23 7.83
CA ASP A 16 9.24 9.97 8.07
C ASP A 16 8.90 11.38 8.59
N GLN A 17 9.91 12.25 8.71
CA GLN A 17 9.71 13.61 9.20
C GLN A 17 8.70 14.41 8.35
N ASN A 18 8.55 14.07 7.08
CA ASN A 18 7.82 14.84 6.08
C ASN A 18 6.55 14.16 5.57
N LEU A 19 6.50 12.83 5.62
CA LEU A 19 5.44 12.03 5.04
C LEU A 19 4.83 11.09 6.08
N ILE A 20 3.51 10.98 6.05
CA ILE A 20 2.74 9.99 6.79
C ILE A 20 2.28 8.93 5.80
N VAL A 21 2.44 7.65 6.16
CA VAL A 21 1.92 6.51 5.40
C VAL A 21 0.86 5.82 6.24
N GLU A 22 -0.36 5.82 5.75
CA GLU A 22 -1.51 5.24 6.42
C GLU A 22 -2.06 4.07 5.60
N GLU A 23 -2.34 2.95 6.26
CA GLU A 23 -3.17 1.89 5.69
C GLU A 23 -4.64 2.24 5.90
N PHE A 24 -5.43 2.25 4.81
CA PHE A 24 -6.86 2.47 4.85
C PHE A 24 -7.59 1.17 5.17
N LEU A 25 -8.28 1.16 6.32
CA LEU A 25 -8.95 -0.04 6.83
C LEU A 25 -10.45 -0.04 6.56
N GLY A 26 -10.99 1.12 6.24
CA GLY A 26 -12.39 1.25 5.91
C GLY A 26 -12.88 2.67 6.05
N HIS A 27 -14.21 2.82 5.94
CA HIS A 27 -14.88 4.08 6.22
C HIS A 27 -16.18 3.86 6.98
N ALA A 28 -16.51 4.83 7.84
CA ALA A 28 -17.75 4.87 8.61
C ALA A 28 -18.61 6.07 8.21
N LYS A 29 -19.93 5.95 8.37
CA LYS A 29 -20.89 7.05 8.11
C LYS A 29 -21.08 7.99 9.31
N ALA A 30 -20.52 7.63 10.45
CA ALA A 30 -20.57 8.40 11.70
C ALA A 30 -19.31 8.09 12.52
N ASP A 31 -19.03 8.93 13.52
CA ASP A 31 -17.94 8.69 14.45
C ASP A 31 -18.09 7.31 15.11
N LEU A 32 -16.99 6.57 15.13
CA LEU A 32 -16.89 5.30 15.83
C LEU A 32 -16.35 5.54 17.23
N ASP A 33 -16.84 4.74 18.18
CA ASP A 33 -16.17 4.68 19.47
C ASP A 33 -14.76 4.06 19.30
N PRO A 34 -13.79 4.40 20.18
CA PRO A 34 -12.43 3.88 20.06
C PRO A 34 -12.33 2.34 20.09
N ALA A 35 -13.23 1.64 20.77
CA ALA A 35 -13.22 0.19 20.83
C ALA A 35 -13.65 -0.42 19.48
N ALA A 36 -14.65 0.18 18.81
CA ALA A 36 -15.07 -0.20 17.47
C ALA A 36 -13.96 0.02 16.43
N VAL A 37 -13.17 1.09 16.57
CA VAL A 37 -11.98 1.30 15.73
C VAL A 37 -10.95 0.19 15.95
N GLU A 38 -10.70 -0.19 17.19
CA GLU A 38 -9.78 -1.29 17.53
C GLU A 38 -10.23 -2.63 16.94
N LEU A 39 -11.53 -2.92 16.95
CA LEU A 39 -12.08 -4.11 16.29
C LEU A 39 -11.80 -4.10 14.78
N VAL A 40 -12.01 -2.96 14.10
CA VAL A 40 -11.69 -2.83 12.65
C VAL A 40 -10.18 -2.98 12.41
N MET A 41 -9.33 -2.42 13.28
CA MET A 41 -7.88 -2.58 13.20
C MET A 41 -7.44 -4.04 13.32
N ASN A 42 -8.16 -4.83 14.10
CA ASN A 42 -7.95 -6.28 14.24
C ASN A 42 -8.58 -7.11 13.10
N GLY A 43 -9.21 -6.46 12.12
CA GLY A 43 -9.84 -7.11 10.96
C GLY A 43 -11.25 -7.64 11.24
N GLU A 44 -11.88 -7.23 12.33
CA GLU A 44 -13.26 -7.62 12.66
C GLU A 44 -14.29 -6.77 11.91
N GLN A 45 -15.43 -7.37 11.59
CA GLN A 45 -16.54 -6.65 10.98
C GLN A 45 -17.29 -5.83 12.03
N VAL A 46 -17.45 -4.53 11.77
CA VAL A 46 -18.20 -3.61 12.62
C VAL A 46 -19.38 -3.05 11.86
N GLU A 47 -20.56 -3.03 12.50
CA GLU A 47 -21.78 -2.50 11.89
C GLU A 47 -21.61 -1.03 11.50
N GLY A 48 -22.04 -0.67 10.29
CA GLY A 48 -21.91 0.70 9.78
C GLY A 48 -20.52 1.06 9.24
N VAL A 49 -19.56 0.12 9.29
CA VAL A 49 -18.23 0.26 8.70
C VAL A 49 -18.14 -0.55 7.42
N THR A 50 -17.68 0.08 6.35
CA THR A 50 -17.22 -0.64 5.15
C THR A 50 -15.73 -0.89 5.33
N ALA A 51 -15.35 -2.13 5.66
CA ALA A 51 -13.96 -2.51 5.86
C ALA A 51 -13.28 -2.86 4.53
N TYR A 52 -12.02 -2.50 4.40
CA TYR A 52 -11.14 -2.90 3.32
C TYR A 52 -10.26 -4.08 3.74
N ALA A 53 -9.85 -4.89 2.77
CA ALA A 53 -8.88 -5.94 3.01
C ALA A 53 -7.55 -5.34 3.50
N ARG A 54 -7.00 -5.95 4.55
CA ARG A 54 -5.72 -5.55 5.14
C ARG A 54 -4.61 -5.65 4.08
N GLY A 55 -3.76 -4.64 4.04
CA GLY A 55 -2.63 -4.54 3.13
C GLY A 55 -2.97 -4.13 1.69
N ASN A 56 -4.22 -3.76 1.40
CA ASN A 56 -4.62 -3.46 0.02
C ASN A 56 -4.72 -1.96 -0.30
N TYR A 57 -4.94 -1.10 0.70
CA TYR A 57 -5.18 0.31 0.46
C TYR A 57 -4.29 1.16 1.36
N TYR A 58 -3.53 2.07 0.75
CA TYR A 58 -2.66 2.98 1.48
C TYR A 58 -2.82 4.41 0.97
N LYS A 59 -2.49 5.36 1.83
CA LYS A 59 -2.32 6.77 1.50
C LYS A 59 -0.98 7.25 2.01
N ILE A 60 -0.29 8.02 1.18
CA ILE A 60 0.87 8.80 1.57
C ILE A 60 0.44 10.26 1.55
N SER A 61 0.58 10.96 2.68
CA SER A 61 0.20 12.36 2.80
C SER A 61 1.33 13.21 3.37
N ALA A 62 1.30 14.51 3.08
CA ALA A 62 2.18 15.46 3.74
C ALA A 62 1.95 15.42 5.26
N ASN A 63 3.04 15.39 6.04
CA ASN A 63 2.96 15.54 7.49
C ASN A 63 2.73 17.02 7.84
N PRO A 64 1.56 17.40 8.41
CA PRO A 64 1.27 18.78 8.78
C PRO A 64 2.18 19.31 9.89
N GLU A 65 2.86 18.43 10.62
CA GLU A 65 3.84 18.80 11.65
C GLU A 65 5.26 18.98 11.09
N SER A 66 5.48 18.71 9.79
CA SER A 66 6.79 18.93 9.17
C SER A 66 7.15 20.40 9.12
N ALA A 67 8.43 20.71 9.37
CA ALA A 67 8.98 22.05 9.18
C ALA A 67 8.97 22.49 7.71
N ASP A 68 8.94 21.53 6.77
CA ASP A 68 8.90 21.75 5.32
C ASP A 68 7.48 21.60 4.76
N TYR A 69 6.45 21.59 5.60
CA TYR A 69 5.05 21.51 5.17
C TYR A 69 4.65 22.76 4.38
N VAL A 70 4.28 22.59 3.10
CA VAL A 70 3.85 23.68 2.22
C VAL A 70 2.33 23.67 2.02
N GLU A 71 1.82 22.56 1.49
CA GLU A 71 0.41 22.38 1.18
C GLU A 71 0.01 20.90 1.36
N PRO A 72 -1.26 20.62 1.68
CA PRO A 72 -1.72 19.24 1.80
C PRO A 72 -1.69 18.55 0.43
N PHE A 73 -1.26 17.29 0.42
CA PHE A 73 -1.43 16.38 -0.70
C PHE A 73 -1.65 14.97 -0.19
N ASP A 74 -2.32 14.15 -1.00
CA ASP A 74 -2.53 12.74 -0.76
C ASP A 74 -2.20 11.94 -2.03
N ILE A 75 -1.51 10.81 -1.88
CA ILE A 75 -1.25 9.82 -2.92
C ILE A 75 -1.86 8.50 -2.46
N HIS A 76 -2.80 7.96 -3.24
CA HIS A 76 -3.47 6.71 -2.90
C HIS A 76 -2.85 5.55 -3.66
N LEU A 77 -2.55 4.46 -2.95
CA LEU A 77 -2.03 3.21 -3.50
C LEU A 77 -3.06 2.10 -3.26
N HIS A 78 -3.60 1.55 -4.35
CA HIS A 78 -4.59 0.48 -4.31
C HIS A 78 -3.94 -0.77 -4.88
N PHE A 79 -3.61 -1.72 -4.02
CA PHE A 79 -3.05 -3.01 -4.40
C PHE A 79 -4.13 -3.94 -4.94
N GLN A 80 -3.69 -4.88 -5.78
CA GLN A 80 -4.52 -5.93 -6.33
C GLN A 80 -5.25 -6.68 -5.19
N ASP A 81 -6.57 -6.71 -5.27
CA ASP A 81 -7.42 -7.44 -4.35
C ASP A 81 -7.87 -8.76 -4.99
N GLY A 82 -7.44 -9.88 -4.41
CA GLY A 82 -7.70 -11.21 -4.92
C GLY A 82 -6.95 -11.59 -6.21
N PRO A 83 -7.12 -12.83 -6.69
CA PRO A 83 -6.40 -13.36 -7.84
C PRO A 83 -6.72 -12.66 -9.16
N THR A 84 -5.69 -12.29 -9.93
CA THR A 84 -5.89 -11.69 -11.26
C THR A 84 -6.64 -12.59 -12.23
N VAL A 85 -6.51 -13.92 -12.08
CA VAL A 85 -7.18 -14.90 -12.95
C VAL A 85 -8.70 -14.88 -12.77
N SER A 86 -9.21 -14.69 -11.55
CA SER A 86 -10.65 -14.67 -11.26
C SER A 86 -11.23 -13.26 -11.21
N GLU A 87 -10.50 -12.31 -10.62
CA GLU A 87 -10.98 -10.95 -10.36
C GLU A 87 -10.54 -9.94 -11.44
N GLY A 88 -9.69 -10.36 -12.38
CA GLY A 88 -9.03 -9.44 -13.30
C GLY A 88 -7.99 -8.55 -12.61
N VAL A 89 -7.45 -7.58 -13.35
CA VAL A 89 -6.54 -6.57 -12.79
C VAL A 89 -7.37 -5.44 -12.17
N ASN A 90 -7.29 -5.28 -10.86
CA ASN A 90 -8.06 -4.28 -10.10
C ASN A 90 -7.19 -3.37 -9.20
N GLY A 91 -5.88 -3.58 -9.19
CA GLY A 91 -4.94 -2.77 -8.44
C GLY A 91 -3.50 -3.00 -8.86
N LEU A 92 -2.57 -2.31 -8.19
CA LEU A 92 -1.14 -2.48 -8.41
C LEU A 92 -0.63 -3.75 -7.73
N THR A 93 0.42 -4.36 -8.27
CA THR A 93 1.12 -5.46 -7.61
C THR A 93 2.40 -4.97 -6.94
N ASN A 94 2.92 -5.74 -5.98
CA ASN A 94 4.23 -5.48 -5.37
C ASN A 94 5.32 -5.33 -6.44
N GLU A 95 5.32 -6.20 -7.44
CA GLU A 95 6.25 -6.18 -8.57
C GLU A 95 6.12 -4.91 -9.41
N SER A 96 4.90 -4.42 -9.64
CA SER A 96 4.68 -3.18 -10.39
C SER A 96 5.23 -1.95 -9.63
N LEU A 97 5.05 -1.91 -8.31
CA LEU A 97 5.60 -0.82 -7.47
C LEU A 97 7.12 -0.91 -7.34
N LEU A 98 7.68 -2.13 -7.22
CA LEU A 98 9.13 -2.34 -7.26
C LEU A 98 9.73 -1.87 -8.59
N ASN A 99 9.08 -2.12 -9.73
CA ASN A 99 9.55 -1.61 -11.02
C ASN A 99 9.60 -0.08 -11.05
N VAL A 100 8.61 0.60 -10.49
CA VAL A 100 8.61 2.07 -10.34
C VAL A 100 9.81 2.52 -9.49
N LEU A 101 10.04 1.88 -8.34
CA LEU A 101 11.14 2.22 -7.43
C LEU A 101 12.51 1.96 -8.07
N ILE A 102 12.69 0.84 -8.77
CA ILE A 102 13.92 0.51 -9.50
C ILE A 102 14.19 1.57 -10.56
N HIS A 103 13.19 1.90 -11.39
CA HIS A 103 13.32 2.90 -12.44
C HIS A 103 13.68 4.27 -11.86
N ARG A 104 12.97 4.74 -10.83
CA ARG A 104 13.21 6.04 -10.19
C ARG A 104 14.58 6.12 -9.52
N THR A 105 15.04 5.03 -8.91
CA THR A 105 16.35 4.97 -8.25
C THR A 105 17.49 4.91 -9.26
N LYS A 106 17.33 4.23 -10.39
CA LYS A 106 18.30 4.27 -11.51
C LYS A 106 18.46 5.69 -12.06
N ILE A 107 17.35 6.42 -12.21
CA ILE A 107 17.40 7.84 -12.60
C ILE A 107 18.14 8.67 -11.53
N LEU A 108 17.88 8.45 -10.25
CA LEU A 108 18.58 9.11 -9.16
C LEU A 108 20.09 8.88 -9.24
N ASP A 109 20.52 7.61 -9.40
CA ASP A 109 21.94 7.26 -9.51
C ASP A 109 22.58 7.85 -10.76
N SER A 110 21.85 7.94 -11.88
CA SER A 110 22.38 8.56 -13.10
C SER A 110 22.68 10.06 -12.96
N GLN A 111 21.93 10.76 -12.09
CA GLN A 111 22.11 12.19 -11.84
C GLN A 111 23.11 12.45 -10.71
N PHE A 112 23.05 11.63 -9.66
CA PHE A 112 23.90 11.74 -8.46
C PHE A 112 24.39 10.35 -8.05
N PRO A 113 25.45 9.83 -8.69
CA PRO A 113 25.92 8.47 -8.45
C PRO A 113 26.38 8.24 -7.01
N SER A 114 25.97 7.12 -6.40
CA SER A 114 26.50 6.71 -5.09
C SER A 114 26.47 5.19 -4.90
N GLU A 115 27.36 4.67 -4.05
CA GLU A 115 27.36 3.24 -3.72
C GLU A 115 26.07 2.82 -3.01
N HIS A 116 25.46 3.70 -2.21
CA HIS A 116 24.18 3.43 -1.56
C HIS A 116 23.04 3.26 -2.57
N ASN A 117 23.00 4.10 -3.61
CA ASN A 117 22.01 3.97 -4.68
C ASN A 117 22.17 2.64 -5.41
N LYS A 118 23.41 2.25 -5.76
CA LYS A 118 23.69 0.98 -6.44
C LYS A 118 23.27 -0.22 -5.58
N GLN A 119 23.56 -0.18 -4.28
CA GLN A 119 23.13 -1.23 -3.33
C GLN A 119 21.61 -1.31 -3.22
N ALA A 120 20.93 -0.16 -3.15
CA ALA A 120 19.46 -0.12 -3.12
C ALA A 120 18.84 -0.69 -4.41
N ILE A 121 19.37 -0.31 -5.58
CA ILE A 121 18.92 -0.86 -6.87
C ILE A 121 19.07 -2.38 -6.90
N ALA A 122 20.24 -2.90 -6.51
CA ALA A 122 20.49 -4.34 -6.48
C ALA A 122 19.53 -5.09 -5.53
N ALA A 123 19.24 -4.51 -4.36
CA ALA A 123 18.29 -5.10 -3.41
C ALA A 123 16.85 -5.12 -3.97
N LEU A 124 16.41 -4.02 -4.59
CA LEU A 124 15.09 -3.93 -5.21
C LEU A 124 14.93 -4.91 -6.38
N GLU A 125 15.96 -5.04 -7.22
CA GLU A 125 15.97 -6.01 -8.32
C GLU A 125 15.95 -7.47 -7.82
N SER A 126 16.65 -7.76 -6.73
CA SER A 126 16.63 -9.08 -6.09
C SER A 126 15.25 -9.40 -5.49
N ALA A 127 14.60 -8.43 -4.85
CA ALA A 127 13.23 -8.59 -4.35
C ALA A 127 12.24 -8.87 -5.50
N LEU A 128 12.34 -8.11 -6.59
CA LEU A 128 11.51 -8.30 -7.78
C LEU A 128 11.72 -9.71 -8.39
N ALA A 129 12.96 -10.15 -8.53
CA ALA A 129 13.27 -11.49 -9.04
C ALA A 129 12.67 -12.60 -8.16
N THR A 130 12.72 -12.43 -6.84
CA THR A 130 12.15 -13.38 -5.87
C THR A 130 10.63 -13.48 -6.00
N LEU A 131 9.93 -12.34 -6.11
CA LEU A 131 8.48 -12.32 -6.29
C LEU A 131 8.05 -12.94 -7.64
N ASN A 132 8.75 -12.61 -8.73
CA ASN A 132 8.51 -13.22 -10.03
C ASN A 132 8.72 -14.74 -10.01
N ALA A 133 9.77 -15.22 -9.34
CA ALA A 133 10.04 -16.65 -9.19
C ALA A 133 8.92 -17.35 -8.42
N ARG A 134 8.38 -16.72 -7.35
CA ARG A 134 7.23 -17.23 -6.60
C ARG A 134 5.99 -17.36 -7.48
N THR A 135 5.71 -16.35 -8.31
CA THR A 135 4.57 -16.36 -9.24
C THR A 135 4.74 -17.46 -10.30
N ALA A 136 5.92 -17.59 -10.89
CA ALA A 136 6.23 -18.62 -11.87
C ALA A 136 6.13 -20.05 -11.29
N ASP A 137 6.61 -20.28 -10.07
CA ASP A 137 6.46 -21.56 -9.38
C ASP A 137 4.98 -21.92 -9.17
N ARG A 138 4.18 -20.95 -8.70
CA ARG A 138 2.74 -21.16 -8.49
C ARG A 138 2.01 -21.45 -9.80
N GLN A 139 2.38 -20.78 -10.89
CA GLN A 139 1.87 -21.07 -12.24
C GLN A 139 2.24 -22.48 -12.69
N ALA A 140 3.50 -22.88 -12.52
CA ALA A 140 3.98 -24.21 -12.89
C ALA A 140 3.26 -25.34 -12.12
N ARG A 141 2.92 -25.09 -10.85
CA ARG A 141 2.13 -26.01 -10.01
C ARG A 141 0.62 -25.94 -10.27
N GLY A 142 0.14 -24.99 -11.07
CA GLY A 142 -1.30 -24.79 -11.35
C GLY A 142 -2.10 -24.26 -10.16
N VAL A 143 -1.43 -23.61 -9.19
CA VAL A 143 -2.05 -23.07 -7.96
C VAL A 143 -2.08 -21.54 -7.92
N GLU A 144 -1.86 -20.89 -9.06
CA GLU A 144 -2.01 -19.44 -9.17
C GLU A 144 -3.45 -19.03 -8.82
N GLY A 145 -3.59 -18.08 -7.88
CA GLY A 145 -4.90 -17.62 -7.42
C GLY A 145 -5.64 -18.52 -6.42
N LEU A 146 -5.05 -19.65 -6.01
CA LEU A 146 -5.61 -20.48 -4.95
C LEU A 146 -4.98 -20.11 -3.60
N ASN A 147 -5.79 -20.12 -2.53
CA ASN A 147 -5.32 -19.91 -1.15
C ASN A 147 -4.46 -21.08 -0.61
N ALA A 148 -4.17 -22.08 -1.44
CA ALA A 148 -3.25 -23.16 -1.09
C ALA A 148 -1.80 -22.71 -1.38
N GLU A 149 -0.93 -22.88 -0.38
CA GLU A 149 0.52 -22.80 -0.56
C GLU A 149 1.09 -24.01 -1.30
#